data_AF-A0A529Z2Z9-F1
#
_entry.id   AF-A0A529Z2Z9-F1
#
_cell.length_a   1.000
_cell.length_b   1.000
_cell.length_c   1.000
_cell.angle_alpha   90.00
_cell.angle_beta   90.00
_cell.angle_gamma   90.00
#
_symmetry.space_group_name_H-M   'P 1'
#
loop_
_entity.id
_entity.type
_entity.pdbx_description
1 polymer ?
#
loop_
_entity_poly.entity_id
_entity_poly.type
_entity_poly.pdbx_seq_one_letter_code
_entity_poly.pdbx_strand_id
1 'polypeptide(L)' 'MNAGRRLLGKVAVVTGAAGGIGKEIALTFIREGATVVVADLDRDRTAA' A
#
# COMPACT_ATOMS: atom_id res chain seq x y z
N MET A 1 3.81 22.48 -7.35
CA MET A 1 4.21 21.05 -7.20
C MET A 1 3.16 20.24 -7.94
N ASN A 2 3.55 19.41 -8.92
CA ASN A 2 2.58 18.70 -9.77
C ASN A 2 1.71 17.76 -8.91
N ALA A 3 0.41 18.06 -8.83
CA ALA A 3 -0.60 17.30 -8.10
C ALA A 3 -1.03 16.02 -8.86
N GLY A 4 -0.07 15.35 -9.50
CA GLY A 4 -0.29 14.11 -10.25
C GLY A 4 0.08 12.92 -9.38
N ARG A 5 -0.84 11.94 -9.29
CA ARG A 5 -0.67 10.62 -8.66
C ARG A 5 0.75 10.07 -8.90
N ARG A 6 1.64 10.22 -7.93
CA ARG A 6 3.10 10.07 -8.08
C ARG A 6 3.50 8.64 -8.45
N LEU A 7 2.66 7.68 -8.09
CA LEU A 7 2.90 6.24 -8.27
C LEU A 7 1.95 5.62 -9.31
N LEU A 8 1.31 6.43 -10.15
CA LEU A 8 0.39 5.95 -11.16
C LEU A 8 1.06 4.89 -12.06
N GLY A 9 0.42 3.71 -12.14
CA GLY A 9 0.87 2.60 -12.96
C GLY A 9 2.07 1.82 -12.39
N LYS A 10 2.49 2.10 -11.16
CA LYS A 10 3.51 1.31 -10.46
C LYS A 10 2.88 0.15 -9.69
N VAL A 11 3.65 -0.92 -9.51
CA VAL A 11 3.31 -2.02 -8.61
C VAL A 11 4.23 -1.94 -7.39
N ALA A 12 3.67 -2.04 -6.19
CA ALA A 12 4.42 -2.00 -4.93
C ALA A 12 4.07 -3.20 -4.03
N VAL A 13 5.06 -3.71 -3.31
CA VAL A 13 4.87 -4.72 -2.26
C VAL A 13 5.12 -4.06 -0.91
N VAL A 14 4.18 -4.16 0.01
CA VAL A 14 4.30 -3.59 1.37
C VAL A 14 4.20 -4.73 2.39
N THR A 15 5.28 -4.94 3.14
CA THR A 15 5.34 -5.89 4.26
C THR A 15 4.94 -5.21 5.58
N GLY A 16 4.48 -5.98 6.57
CA GLY A 16 4.01 -5.40 7.85
C GLY A 16 2.73 -4.58 7.70
N ALA A 17 1.91 -4.92 6.70
CA ALA A 17 0.77 -4.12 6.27
C ALA A 17 -0.53 -4.38 7.05
N ALA A 18 -0.55 -5.32 8.00
CA ALA A 18 -1.73 -5.60 8.84
C ALA A 18 -2.12 -4.41 9.74
N GLY A 19 -1.21 -3.46 9.98
CA GLY A 19 -1.48 -2.29 10.82
C GLY A 19 -0.38 -1.23 10.82
N GLY A 20 -0.55 -0.22 11.66
CA GLY A 20 0.43 0.82 11.90
C GLY A 20 0.92 1.51 10.62
N ILE A 21 2.24 1.71 10.55
CA ILE A 21 2.90 2.42 9.45
C ILE A 21 2.76 1.67 8.12
N GLY A 22 2.90 0.33 8.12
CA GLY A 22 2.80 -0.46 6.89
C GLY A 22 1.42 -0.32 6.22
N LYS A 23 0.35 -0.33 7.02
CA LYS A 23 -1.02 -0.07 6.53
C LYS A 23 -1.15 1.32 5.91
N GLU A 24 -0.65 2.35 6.59
CA GLU A 24 -0.76 3.73 6.08
C GLU A 24 0.08 3.97 4.82
N ILE A 25 1.26 3.33 4.72
CA ILE A 25 2.08 3.32 3.49
C ILE A 25 1.29 2.69 2.34
N ALA A 26 0.71 1.50 2.54
CA ALA A 26 -0.07 0.82 1.52
C ALA A 26 -1.24 1.69 1.02
N LEU A 27 -2.00 2.29 1.94
CA LEU A 27 -3.12 3.17 1.61
C LEU A 27 -2.67 4.44 0.88
N THR A 28 -1.54 5.02 1.28
CA THR A 28 -0.97 6.19 0.61
C THR A 28 -0.53 5.83 -0.81
N PHE A 29 0.10 4.66 -1.01
CA PHE A 29 0.53 4.23 -2.33
C PHE A 29 -0.65 3.97 -3.28
N ILE A 30 -1.74 3.39 -2.77
CA ILE A 30 -2.99 3.23 -3.51
C ILE A 30 -3.55 4.60 -3.92
N ARG A 31 -3.60 5.57 -3.01
CA ARG A 31 -4.04 6.95 -3.30
C ARG A 31 -3.19 7.62 -4.38
N GLU A 32 -1.89 7.34 -4.38
CA GLU A 32 -0.94 7.79 -5.38
C GLU A 32 -0.97 6.99 -6.69
N GLY A 33 -1.90 6.04 -6.85
CA GLY A 33 -2.18 5.34 -8.11
C GLY A 33 -1.39 4.05 -8.34
N ALA A 34 -0.75 3.52 -7.30
CA ALA A 34 -0.08 2.22 -7.38
C ALA A 34 -1.07 1.06 -7.25
N THR A 35 -0.77 -0.05 -7.91
CA THR A 35 -1.27 -1.38 -7.53
C THR A 35 -0.43 -1.88 -6.38
N VAL A 36 -1.05 -2.22 -5.24
CA VAL A 36 -0.33 -2.60 -4.03
C VAL A 36 -0.65 -4.04 -3.64
N VAL A 37 0.41 -4.83 -3.43
CA VAL A 37 0.35 -6.16 -2.81
C VAL A 37 0.79 -6.02 -1.35
N VAL A 38 -0.02 -6.52 -0.43
CA VAL A 38 0.26 -6.50 1.00
C VAL A 38 0.73 -7.86 1.49
N ALA A 39 1.66 -7.88 2.44
CA ALA A 39 2.13 -9.08 3.10
C ALA A 39 2.30 -8.84 4.61
N ASP A 40 1.81 -9.79 5.40
CA ASP A 40 2.01 -9.79 6.85
C ASP A 40 1.96 -11.24 7.36
N LEU A 41 2.43 -11.45 8.58
CA LEU A 41 2.31 -12.74 9.27
C LEU A 41 0.87 -12.97 9.73
N ASP A 42 0.18 -11.89 10.12
CA ASP A 42 -1.23 -11.94 10.51
C ASP A 42 -2.13 -11.90 9.26
N ARG A 43 -2.41 -13.09 8.72
CA ARG A 43 -3.19 -13.26 7.49
C ARG A 43 -4.60 -12.70 7.62
N ASP A 44 -5.24 -12.91 8.77
CA ASP A 44 -6.63 -12.51 9.02
C ASP A 44 -6.77 -10.98 8.95
N ARG A 45 -5.75 -10.26 9.40
CA ARG A 45 -5.71 -8.79 9.34
C ARG A 45 -5.29 -8.21 7.99
N THR A 46 -4.80 -9.03 7.07
CA THR A 46 -4.49 -8.66 5.67
C THR A 46 -5.49 -9.17 4.66
N ALA A 47 -6.58 -9.79 5.11
CA ALA A 47 -7.65 -10.25 4.23
C ALA A 47 -8.24 -9.07 3.44
N ALA A 48 -8.49 -9.31 2.14
CA ALA A 48 -8.91 -8.33 1.15
C ALA A 48 -10.31 -7.76 1.41
#